data_AF-A0A2S6QLU9-F1
#
_entry.id   AF-A0A2S6QLU9-F1
#
_cell.length_a   1.000
_cell.length_b   1.000
_cell.length_c   1.000
_cell.angle_alpha   90.00
_cell.angle_beta   90.00
_cell.angle_gamma   90.00
#
_symmetry.space_group_name_H-M   'P 1'
#
loop_
_entity.id
_entity.type
_entity.pdbx_description
1 polymer ?
#
loop_
_entity_poly.entity_id
_entity_poly.type
_entity_poly.pdbx_seq_one_letter_code
_entity_poly.pdbx_strand_id
1 'polypeptide(L)'
;MSLFEGIFSKLFENKYISPKNIFSDFKTKDSITGLLDKVINCKGEASALAYSETLMTKIENLNDKELLDFFLLLSKDYDFDNQELLQSVSNYADNNSTQNYTSMTSKFHSKRMEIFKNLNSIERGTIRLVNIRERLLDLIKENIKLKKVDIDLSNLFKNWFNRGFLVTHPITWDTSAKILEKIIKYEAVHEISSWLDLRNRLKPEDRRCYSFFHPRMEDEPLIFVEVALTSEIPSKIDDILDLNRAKTNPDKFKTAVFYSISNCQKGLKGISFGNFL
;
A
#
# COMPACT_ATOMS: atom_id res chain seq x y z
N MET A 1 -1.24 -8.19 24.32
CA MET A 1 -1.67 -7.94 22.92
C MET A 1 -2.99 -7.18 22.82
N SER A 2 -3.88 -7.18 23.83
CA SER A 2 -5.25 -6.63 23.68
C SER A 2 -5.40 -5.11 23.59
N LEU A 3 -4.45 -4.32 24.11
CA LEU A 3 -4.56 -2.84 24.08
C LEU A 3 -4.43 -2.28 22.66
N PHE A 4 -3.50 -2.82 21.85
CA PHE A 4 -3.32 -2.37 20.46
C PHE A 4 -4.44 -2.85 19.55
N GLU A 5 -4.89 -4.11 19.69
CA GLU A 5 -6.06 -4.62 18.95
C GLU A 5 -7.32 -3.78 19.21
N GLY A 6 -7.55 -3.36 20.46
CA GLY A 6 -8.69 -2.49 20.80
C GLY A 6 -8.59 -1.07 20.22
N ILE A 7 -7.38 -0.50 20.12
CA ILE A 7 -7.17 0.81 19.48
C ILE A 7 -7.38 0.69 17.97
N PHE A 8 -6.83 -0.35 17.33
CA PHE A 8 -7.04 -0.59 15.91
C PHE A 8 -8.51 -0.85 15.60
N SER A 9 -9.22 -1.68 16.38
CA SER A 9 -10.67 -1.91 16.27
C SER A 9 -11.48 -0.61 16.31
N LYS A 10 -11.12 0.34 17.17
CA LYS A 10 -11.79 1.66 17.23
C LYS A 10 -11.46 2.57 16.05
N LEU A 11 -10.26 2.44 15.46
CA LEU A 11 -9.94 3.12 14.21
C LEU A 11 -10.80 2.57 13.06
N PHE A 12 -11.01 1.25 13.01
CA PHE A 12 -11.90 0.60 12.04
C PHE A 12 -13.39 0.99 12.21
N GLU A 13 -13.84 1.29 13.44
CA GLU A 13 -15.24 1.65 13.73
C GLU A 13 -15.57 3.13 13.47
N ASN A 14 -14.58 4.03 13.57
CA ASN A 14 -14.77 5.44 13.28
C ASN A 14 -14.92 5.64 11.77
N LYS A 15 -16.14 5.39 11.27
CA LYS A 15 -16.58 5.73 9.92
C LYS A 15 -16.32 7.22 9.69
N TYR A 16 -15.29 7.48 8.90
CA TYR A 16 -14.87 8.81 8.48
C TYR A 16 -16.04 9.54 7.83
N ILE A 17 -16.42 10.68 8.42
CA ILE A 17 -17.31 11.65 7.80
C ILE A 17 -16.53 12.22 6.62
N SER A 18 -16.89 11.80 5.40
CA SER A 18 -16.28 12.31 4.17
C SER A 18 -16.53 13.83 4.07
N PRO A 19 -15.49 14.67 4.06
CA PRO A 19 -15.64 16.11 3.88
C PRO A 19 -15.81 16.43 2.39
N LYS A 20 -16.76 15.78 1.71
CA LYS A 20 -17.03 15.97 0.27
C LYS A 20 -17.35 17.43 -0.12
N ASN A 21 -17.67 18.29 0.86
CA ASN A 21 -18.08 19.67 0.63
C ASN A 21 -17.14 20.74 1.23
N ILE A 22 -16.01 20.39 1.87
CA ILE A 22 -15.13 21.42 2.48
C ILE A 22 -14.19 22.05 1.43
N PHE A 23 -13.88 21.34 0.35
CA PHE A 23 -12.85 21.75 -0.61
C PHE A 23 -13.39 22.15 -2.00
N SER A 24 -14.71 22.31 -2.17
CA SER A 24 -15.33 22.70 -3.44
C SER A 24 -14.85 24.06 -3.96
N ASP A 25 -14.35 24.92 -3.08
CA ASP A 25 -13.84 26.25 -3.40
C ASP A 25 -12.39 26.24 -3.93
N PHE A 26 -11.68 25.11 -3.86
CA PHE A 26 -10.34 24.93 -4.44
C PHE A 26 -10.40 24.46 -5.91
N LYS A 27 -11.42 24.86 -6.68
CA LYS A 27 -11.47 24.65 -8.13
C LYS A 27 -10.35 25.42 -8.82
N THR A 28 -9.21 24.77 -9.00
CA THR A 28 -8.00 25.41 -9.51
C THR A 28 -7.67 24.92 -10.93
N LYS A 29 -7.70 25.87 -11.87
CA LYS A 29 -7.09 25.78 -13.21
C LYS A 29 -5.56 25.59 -13.17
N ASP A 30 -4.98 25.48 -11.97
CA ASP A 30 -3.53 25.39 -11.76
C ASP A 30 -2.94 24.20 -12.50
N SER A 31 -1.78 24.41 -13.12
CA SER A 31 -1.00 23.31 -13.69
C SER A 31 -0.51 22.35 -12.60
N ILE A 32 -0.11 21.14 -12.98
CA ILE A 32 0.49 20.17 -12.06
C ILE A 32 1.73 20.77 -11.36
N THR A 33 2.56 21.52 -12.10
CA THR A 33 3.73 22.22 -11.56
C THR A 33 3.35 23.24 -10.49
N GLY A 34 2.33 24.07 -10.75
CA GLY A 34 1.84 25.04 -9.76
C GLY A 34 1.26 24.38 -8.50
N LEU A 35 0.64 23.20 -8.64
CA LEU A 35 0.17 22.42 -7.50
C LEU A 35 1.34 21.79 -6.72
N LEU A 36 2.37 21.26 -7.38
CA LEU A 36 3.56 20.72 -6.70
C LEU A 36 4.24 21.77 -5.82
N ASP A 37 4.41 22.99 -6.33
CA ASP A 37 5.00 24.09 -5.57
C ASP A 37 4.15 24.48 -4.36
N LYS A 38 2.82 24.48 -4.53
CA LYS A 38 1.88 24.72 -3.43
C LYS A 38 1.93 23.59 -2.40
N VAL A 39 1.99 22.32 -2.81
CA VAL A 39 2.09 21.17 -1.89
C VAL A 39 3.37 21.23 -1.05
N ILE A 40 4.49 21.66 -1.62
CA ILE A 40 5.76 21.74 -0.88
C ILE A 40 5.83 22.96 0.04
N ASN A 41 5.36 24.12 -0.42
CA ASN A 41 5.59 25.38 0.29
C ASN A 41 4.42 25.85 1.16
N CYS A 42 3.29 25.15 1.16
CA CYS A 42 2.12 25.56 1.94
C CYS A 42 2.41 25.46 3.44
N LYS A 43 2.12 26.55 4.17
CA LYS A 43 2.26 26.60 5.64
C LYS A 43 0.99 26.21 6.39
N GLY A 44 -0.16 26.20 5.71
CA GLY A 44 -1.46 25.90 6.32
C GLY A 44 -1.87 24.46 6.09
N GLU A 45 -2.14 23.70 7.16
CA GLU A 45 -2.46 22.28 7.09
C GLU A 45 -3.70 21.99 6.22
N ALA A 46 -4.80 22.74 6.42
CA ALA A 46 -6.02 22.56 5.63
C ALA A 46 -5.82 22.84 4.13
N SER A 47 -5.04 23.87 3.79
CA SER A 47 -4.72 24.20 2.40
C SER A 47 -3.76 23.18 1.77
N ALA A 48 -2.79 22.67 2.54
CA ALA A 48 -1.88 21.63 2.08
C ALA A 48 -2.63 20.33 1.72
N LEU A 49 -3.62 19.94 2.54
CA LEU A 49 -4.51 18.81 2.24
C LEU A 49 -5.34 19.06 0.98
N ALA A 50 -5.91 20.26 0.81
CA ALA A 50 -6.69 20.60 -0.38
C ALA A 50 -5.86 20.56 -1.67
N TYR A 51 -4.64 21.10 -1.65
CA TYR A 51 -3.73 21.06 -2.79
C TYR A 51 -3.26 19.64 -3.09
N SER A 52 -2.97 18.85 -2.05
CA SER A 52 -2.58 17.44 -2.19
C SER A 52 -3.71 16.59 -2.79
N GLU A 53 -4.95 16.81 -2.37
CA GLU A 53 -6.13 16.12 -2.90
C GLU A 53 -6.36 16.45 -4.38
N THR A 54 -6.23 17.74 -4.73
CA THR A 54 -6.36 18.20 -6.11
C THR A 54 -5.23 17.63 -6.99
N LEU A 55 -4.00 17.65 -6.49
CA LEU A 55 -2.84 17.09 -7.20
C LEU A 55 -3.00 15.58 -7.40
N MET A 56 -3.36 14.83 -6.36
CA MET A 56 -3.59 13.38 -6.44
C MET A 56 -4.63 13.06 -7.50
N THR A 57 -5.77 13.74 -7.46
CA THR A 57 -6.86 13.53 -8.43
C THR A 57 -6.41 13.82 -9.86
N LYS A 58 -5.59 14.85 -10.08
CA LYS A 58 -5.03 15.11 -11.42
C LYS A 58 -4.09 14.00 -11.86
N ILE A 59 -3.18 13.54 -10.99
CA ILE A 59 -2.22 12.47 -11.31
C ILE A 59 -2.95 11.17 -11.67
N GLU A 60 -3.99 10.80 -10.92
CA GLU A 60 -4.78 9.59 -11.18
C GLU A 60 -5.47 9.59 -12.55
N ASN A 61 -5.86 10.77 -13.04
CA ASN A 61 -6.54 10.95 -14.32
C ASN A 61 -5.57 11.09 -15.52
N LEU A 62 -4.25 11.13 -15.29
CA LEU A 62 -3.27 11.19 -16.37
C LEU A 62 -3.25 9.88 -17.16
N ASN A 63 -3.13 9.98 -18.49
CA ASN A 63 -2.78 8.82 -19.31
C ASN A 63 -1.30 8.44 -19.12
N ASP A 64 -0.87 7.30 -19.67
CA ASP A 64 0.48 6.77 -19.40
C ASP A 64 1.61 7.68 -19.93
N LYS A 65 1.38 8.41 -21.02
CA LYS A 65 2.36 9.36 -21.56
C LYS A 65 2.49 10.59 -20.66
N GLU A 66 1.37 11.15 -20.23
CA GLU A 66 1.35 12.30 -19.31
C GLU A 66 1.91 11.92 -17.94
N LEU A 67 1.64 10.70 -17.47
CA LEU A 67 2.16 10.19 -16.21
C LEU A 67 3.69 9.95 -16.29
N LEU A 68 4.19 9.48 -17.44
CA LEU A 68 5.62 9.40 -17.71
C LEU A 68 6.26 10.79 -17.64
N ASP A 69 5.69 11.79 -18.31
CA ASP A 69 6.19 13.18 -18.28
C ASP A 69 6.19 13.74 -16.84
N PHE A 70 5.15 13.46 -16.06
CA PHE A 70 5.09 13.80 -14.64
C PHE A 70 6.21 13.17 -13.81
N PHE A 71 6.50 11.88 -13.99
CA PHE A 71 7.57 11.23 -13.24
C PHE A 71 8.97 11.66 -13.71
N LEU A 72 9.14 11.99 -14.99
CA LEU A 72 10.39 12.58 -15.51
C LEU A 72 10.64 13.96 -14.89
N LEU A 73 9.59 14.78 -14.77
CA LEU A 73 9.63 16.05 -14.05
C LEU A 73 10.06 15.85 -12.59
N LEU A 74 9.44 14.93 -11.85
CA LEU A 74 9.81 14.63 -10.45
C LEU A 74 11.26 14.13 -10.32
N SER A 75 11.72 13.29 -11.24
CA SER A 75 13.07 12.75 -11.23
C SER A 75 14.13 13.84 -11.43
N LYS A 76 13.84 14.84 -12.27
CA LYS A 76 14.78 15.90 -12.65
C LYS A 76 14.73 17.11 -11.71
N ASP A 77 13.56 17.70 -11.51
CA ASP A 77 13.43 19.04 -10.94
C ASP A 77 13.15 19.00 -9.41
N TYR A 78 12.80 17.84 -8.88
CA TYR A 78 12.51 17.60 -7.46
C TYR A 78 13.55 16.69 -6.78
N ASP A 79 14.76 16.64 -7.32
CA ASP A 79 15.91 15.94 -6.72
C ASP A 79 16.59 16.76 -5.61
N PHE A 80 17.65 16.20 -5.02
CA PHE A 80 18.49 16.90 -4.06
C PHE A 80 19.18 18.13 -4.66
N ASP A 81 19.34 19.17 -3.86
CA ASP A 81 20.32 20.22 -4.17
C ASP A 81 21.72 19.69 -3.84
N ASN A 82 22.47 19.34 -4.89
CA ASN A 82 23.80 18.75 -4.74
C ASN A 82 24.79 19.70 -4.05
N GLN A 83 24.65 21.02 -4.22
CA GLN A 83 25.57 21.99 -3.62
C GLN A 83 25.30 22.10 -2.11
N GLU A 84 24.04 22.26 -1.73
CA GLU A 84 23.65 22.29 -0.31
C GLU A 84 23.95 20.96 0.39
N LEU A 85 23.74 19.83 -0.29
CA LEU A 85 24.03 18.51 0.26
C LEU A 85 25.52 18.35 0.55
N LEU A 86 26.39 18.65 -0.43
CA LEU A 86 27.85 18.57 -0.26
C LEU A 86 28.34 19.48 0.86
N GLN A 87 27.83 20.71 0.93
CA GLN A 87 28.19 21.65 1.98
C GLN A 87 27.77 21.13 3.37
N SER A 88 26.56 20.56 3.50
CA SER A 88 26.08 20.02 4.78
C SER A 88 26.91 18.83 5.27
N VAL A 89 27.36 17.97 4.36
CA VAL A 89 28.24 16.83 4.67
C VAL A 89 29.63 17.31 5.09
N SER A 90 30.19 18.28 4.38
CA SER A 90 31.50 18.88 4.75
C SER A 90 31.44 19.48 6.15
N ASN A 91 30.42 20.29 6.46
CA ASN A 91 30.27 20.90 7.78
C ASN A 91 30.17 19.88 8.91
N TYR A 92 29.50 18.73 8.67
CA TYR A 92 29.41 17.65 9.66
C TYR A 92 30.72 16.88 9.80
N ALA A 93 31.45 16.67 8.70
CA ALA A 93 32.77 16.05 8.74
C ALA A 93 33.79 16.90 9.50
N ASP A 94 33.74 18.23 9.33
CA ASP A 94 34.61 19.19 10.02
C ASP A 94 34.24 19.34 11.50
N ASN A 95 32.95 19.28 11.83
CA ASN A 95 32.45 19.36 13.20
C ASN A 95 31.18 18.51 13.39
N ASN A 96 31.33 17.40 14.13
CA ASN A 96 30.29 16.40 14.36
C ASN A 96 29.22 16.79 15.40
N SER A 97 28.97 18.08 15.58
CA SER A 97 27.95 18.60 16.50
C SER A 97 26.53 18.15 16.14
N THR A 98 25.64 18.14 17.15
CA THR A 98 24.20 17.87 16.98
C THR A 98 23.54 18.80 15.95
N GLN A 99 23.96 20.06 15.91
CA GLN A 99 23.45 21.04 14.94
C GLN A 99 23.81 20.64 13.51
N ASN A 100 25.08 20.29 13.25
CA ASN A 100 25.53 19.88 11.93
C ASN A 100 24.92 18.54 11.51
N TYR A 101 24.77 17.59 12.45
CA TYR A 101 24.05 16.34 12.20
C TYR A 101 22.60 16.60 11.75
N THR A 102 21.89 17.49 12.46
CA THR A 102 20.51 17.87 12.12
C THR A 102 20.43 18.54 10.76
N SER A 103 21.35 19.47 10.47
CA SER A 103 21.41 20.13 9.17
C SER A 103 21.65 19.13 8.04
N MET A 104 22.66 18.28 8.16
CA MET A 104 23.00 17.25 7.17
C MET A 104 21.83 16.29 6.93
N THR A 105 21.26 15.71 7.99
CA THR A 105 20.14 14.76 7.87
C THR A 105 18.89 15.41 7.25
N SER A 106 18.65 16.70 7.48
CA SER A 106 17.55 17.42 6.83
C SER A 106 17.73 17.55 5.31
N LYS A 107 18.97 17.64 4.83
CA LYS A 107 19.30 17.73 3.38
C LYS A 107 19.26 16.39 2.65
N PHE A 108 19.26 15.26 3.38
CA PHE A 108 19.06 13.91 2.82
C PHE A 108 17.59 13.56 2.53
N HIS A 109 16.68 14.52 2.61
CA HIS A 109 15.28 14.36 2.22
C HIS A 109 15.01 15.02 0.85
N SER A 110 14.68 14.21 -0.17
CA SER A 110 14.34 14.74 -1.49
C SER A 110 12.98 15.44 -1.44
N LYS A 111 12.77 16.44 -2.32
CA LYS A 111 11.46 17.10 -2.45
C LYS A 111 10.37 16.11 -2.85
N ARG A 112 10.72 15.05 -3.60
CA ARG A 112 9.81 13.93 -3.93
C ARG A 112 9.25 13.25 -2.69
N MET A 113 10.10 12.94 -1.70
CA MET A 113 9.63 12.31 -0.47
C MET A 113 8.61 13.18 0.27
N GLU A 114 8.83 14.49 0.29
CA GLU A 114 7.90 15.43 0.93
C GLU A 114 6.56 15.51 0.19
N ILE A 115 6.61 15.57 -1.15
CA ILE A 115 5.40 15.48 -1.98
C ILE A 115 4.61 14.21 -1.65
N PHE A 116 5.28 13.04 -1.65
CA PHE A 116 4.61 11.77 -1.36
C PHE A 116 4.06 11.68 0.06
N LYS A 117 4.75 12.25 1.06
CA LYS A 117 4.21 12.35 2.43
C LYS A 117 2.94 13.19 2.46
N ASN A 118 2.94 14.36 1.84
CA ASN A 118 1.77 15.24 1.79
C ASN A 118 0.60 14.60 1.03
N LEU A 119 0.89 13.92 -0.08
CA LEU A 119 -0.08 13.12 -0.83
C LEU A 119 -0.61 11.92 -0.03
N ASN A 120 0.13 11.40 0.95
CA ASN A 120 -0.33 10.33 1.83
C ASN A 120 -1.22 10.82 2.97
N SER A 121 -1.17 12.12 3.30
CA SER A 121 -1.94 12.73 4.40
C SER A 121 -3.42 12.95 4.05
N ILE A 122 -3.80 12.85 2.78
CA ILE A 122 -5.19 13.00 2.32
C ILE A 122 -6.02 11.73 2.56
N GLU A 123 -7.33 11.84 2.33
CA GLU A 123 -8.25 10.70 2.46
C GLU A 123 -7.87 9.57 1.50
N ARG A 124 -7.74 8.34 2.02
CA ARG A 124 -7.28 7.16 1.28
C ARG A 124 -5.94 7.37 0.53
N GLY A 125 -5.11 8.34 0.93
CA GLY A 125 -3.86 8.68 0.23
C GLY A 125 -2.92 7.49 0.04
N THR A 126 -2.85 6.58 1.01
CA THR A 126 -1.97 5.40 0.96
C THR A 126 -2.30 4.48 -0.21
N ILE A 127 -3.55 4.02 -0.36
CA ILE A 127 -3.94 3.14 -1.48
C ILE A 127 -3.81 3.86 -2.83
N ARG A 128 -4.09 5.17 -2.88
CA ARG A 128 -3.95 5.97 -4.10
C ARG A 128 -2.48 6.04 -4.56
N LEU A 129 -1.55 6.26 -3.63
CA LEU A 129 -0.12 6.19 -3.90
C LEU A 129 0.33 4.78 -4.31
N VAL A 130 -0.23 3.73 -3.70
CA VAL A 130 0.06 2.34 -4.09
C VAL A 130 -0.33 2.11 -5.54
N ASN A 131 -1.52 2.56 -5.97
CA ASN A 131 -1.99 2.45 -7.34
C ASN A 131 -1.11 3.27 -8.31
N ILE A 132 -0.68 4.47 -7.91
CA ILE A 132 0.26 5.29 -8.70
C ILE A 132 1.61 4.58 -8.83
N ARG A 133 2.11 3.96 -7.76
CA ARG A 133 3.36 3.18 -7.80
C ARG A 133 3.24 1.97 -8.73
N GLU A 134 2.10 1.29 -8.75
CA GLU A 134 1.86 0.20 -9.70
C GLU A 134 2.10 0.66 -11.14
N ARG A 135 1.50 1.79 -11.54
CA ARG A 135 1.71 2.39 -12.87
C ARG A 135 3.18 2.82 -13.09
N LEU A 136 3.83 3.39 -12.07
CA LEU A 136 5.26 3.75 -12.13
C LEU A 136 6.15 2.53 -12.41
N LEU A 137 5.87 1.39 -11.77
CA LEU A 137 6.66 0.16 -11.93
C LEU A 137 6.60 -0.37 -13.37
N ASP A 138 5.48 -0.20 -14.06
CA ASP A 138 5.38 -0.55 -15.48
C ASP A 138 6.18 0.41 -16.36
N LEU A 139 6.11 1.72 -16.12
CA LEU A 139 6.87 2.73 -16.87
C LEU A 139 8.40 2.61 -16.69
N ILE A 140 8.86 2.14 -15.53
CA ILE A 140 10.29 1.94 -15.24
C ILE A 140 10.94 0.91 -16.15
N LYS A 141 10.19 -0.08 -16.64
CA LYS A 141 10.71 -1.15 -17.53
C LYS A 141 11.40 -0.56 -18.77
N GLU A 142 10.90 0.57 -19.25
CA GLU A 142 11.41 1.27 -20.44
C GLU A 142 12.16 2.56 -20.09
N ASN A 143 12.05 3.07 -18.86
CA ASN A 143 12.58 4.38 -18.45
C ASN A 143 13.34 4.33 -17.12
N ILE A 144 14.62 3.92 -17.17
CA ILE A 144 15.46 3.73 -15.97
C ILE A 144 15.62 5.01 -15.11
N LYS A 145 15.50 6.20 -15.71
CA LYS A 145 15.59 7.49 -15.01
C LYS A 145 14.50 7.65 -13.93
N LEU A 146 13.39 6.94 -14.05
CA LEU A 146 12.30 6.97 -13.06
C LEU A 146 12.64 6.20 -11.78
N LYS A 147 13.71 5.40 -11.77
CA LYS A 147 14.07 4.56 -10.62
C LYS A 147 14.35 5.35 -9.35
N LYS A 148 14.86 6.59 -9.46
CA LYS A 148 15.01 7.49 -8.29
C LYS A 148 13.68 7.76 -7.60
N VAL A 149 12.61 7.95 -8.39
CA VAL A 149 11.25 8.20 -7.88
C VAL A 149 10.72 6.96 -7.15
N ASP A 150 10.90 5.77 -7.73
CA ASP A 150 10.51 4.51 -7.08
C ASP A 150 11.32 4.22 -5.82
N ILE A 151 12.62 4.52 -5.79
CA ILE A 151 13.44 4.34 -4.57
C ILE A 151 12.88 5.17 -3.42
N ASP A 152 12.58 6.45 -3.66
CA ASP A 152 12.04 7.35 -2.64
C ASP A 152 10.66 6.86 -2.15
N LEU A 153 9.76 6.51 -3.07
CA LEU A 153 8.42 6.02 -2.73
C LEU A 153 8.46 4.64 -2.05
N SER A 154 9.34 3.74 -2.50
CA SER A 154 9.56 2.42 -1.89
C SER A 154 10.08 2.56 -0.47
N ASN A 155 11.01 3.48 -0.20
CA ASN A 155 11.52 3.72 1.15
C ASN A 155 10.42 4.27 2.08
N LEU A 156 9.54 5.15 1.59
CA LEU A 156 8.37 5.58 2.34
C LEU A 156 7.43 4.39 2.63
N PHE A 157 7.14 3.55 1.64
CA PHE A 157 6.31 2.36 1.85
C PHE A 157 6.92 1.35 2.82
N LYS A 158 8.24 1.13 2.82
CA LYS A 158 8.89 0.27 3.83
C LYS A 158 8.67 0.77 5.26
N ASN A 159 8.65 2.09 5.45
CA ASN A 159 8.40 2.70 6.76
C ASN A 159 6.91 2.66 7.14
N TRP A 160 6.02 2.90 6.17
CA TRP A 160 4.57 2.92 6.42
C TRP A 160 3.99 1.53 6.60
N PHE A 161 4.39 0.55 5.78
CA PHE A 161 3.94 -0.85 5.86
C PHE A 161 4.87 -1.70 6.74
N ASN A 162 5.32 -1.12 7.85
CA ASN A 162 6.06 -1.90 8.81
C ASN A 162 5.17 -3.02 9.38
N ARG A 163 5.78 -4.17 9.70
CA ARG A 163 5.07 -5.33 10.24
C ARG A 163 4.27 -5.02 11.50
N GLY A 164 4.74 -4.10 12.34
CA GLY A 164 4.12 -3.77 13.62
C GLY A 164 2.70 -3.19 13.50
N PHE A 165 2.33 -2.71 12.31
CA PHE A 165 0.99 -2.19 12.01
C PHE A 165 0.11 -3.16 11.22
N LEU A 166 0.62 -4.33 10.82
CA LEU A 166 -0.18 -5.30 10.10
C LEU A 166 -1.04 -6.11 11.06
N VAL A 167 -2.33 -6.16 10.76
CA VAL A 167 -3.31 -6.94 11.53
C VAL A 167 -3.77 -8.11 10.68
N THR A 168 -3.77 -9.30 11.27
CA THR A 168 -4.28 -10.50 10.61
C THR A 168 -5.76 -10.67 10.95
N HIS A 169 -6.61 -10.84 9.94
CA HIS A 169 -8.02 -11.15 10.11
C HIS A 169 -8.38 -12.47 9.42
N PRO A 170 -9.19 -13.33 10.07
CA PRO A 170 -9.78 -14.46 9.38
C PRO A 170 -10.76 -13.95 8.31
N ILE A 171 -10.67 -14.52 7.12
CA ILE A 171 -11.62 -14.31 6.03
C ILE A 171 -12.59 -15.49 6.02
N THR A 172 -13.85 -15.19 6.26
CA THR A 172 -14.94 -16.16 6.32
C THR A 172 -16.05 -15.79 5.33
N TRP A 173 -17.03 -16.66 5.17
CA TRP A 173 -18.20 -16.37 4.33
C TRP A 173 -19.04 -15.18 4.84
N ASP A 174 -18.90 -14.80 6.11
CA ASP A 174 -19.59 -13.65 6.71
C ASP A 174 -18.79 -12.34 6.56
N THR A 175 -17.59 -12.40 5.99
CA THR A 175 -16.78 -11.22 5.67
C THR A 175 -17.50 -10.38 4.62
N SER A 176 -17.36 -9.05 4.70
CA SER A 176 -18.07 -8.13 3.79
C SER A 176 -17.84 -8.49 2.32
N ALA A 177 -18.93 -8.43 1.52
CA ALA A 177 -18.87 -8.74 0.09
C ALA A 177 -17.81 -7.91 -0.65
N LYS A 178 -17.60 -6.65 -0.23
CA LYS A 178 -16.56 -5.76 -0.77
C LYS A 178 -15.14 -6.33 -0.65
N ILE A 179 -14.82 -6.98 0.47
CA ILE A 179 -13.52 -7.63 0.67
C ILE A 179 -13.48 -8.95 -0.10
N LEU A 180 -14.56 -9.72 -0.09
CA LEU A 180 -14.65 -10.99 -0.82
C LEU A 180 -14.46 -10.81 -2.34
N GLU A 181 -15.05 -9.78 -2.94
CA GLU A 181 -14.82 -9.41 -4.35
C GLU A 181 -13.34 -9.15 -4.65
N LYS A 182 -12.63 -8.55 -3.69
CA LYS A 182 -11.18 -8.29 -3.83
C LYS A 182 -10.38 -9.57 -3.71
N ILE A 183 -10.76 -10.50 -2.83
CA ILE A 183 -10.12 -11.83 -2.75
C ILE A 183 -10.26 -12.56 -4.09
N ILE A 184 -11.45 -12.56 -4.70
CA ILE A 184 -11.67 -13.11 -6.05
C ILE A 184 -10.73 -12.43 -7.06
N LYS A 185 -10.70 -11.09 -7.07
CA LYS A 185 -9.90 -10.30 -8.01
C LYS A 185 -8.38 -10.53 -7.87
N TYR A 186 -7.91 -10.73 -6.64
CA TYR A 186 -6.48 -10.75 -6.33
C TYR A 186 -5.88 -12.16 -6.26
N GLU A 187 -6.69 -13.21 -6.39
CA GLU A 187 -6.18 -14.57 -6.39
C GLU A 187 -5.26 -14.81 -7.59
N ALA A 188 -3.99 -15.10 -7.29
CA ALA A 188 -2.92 -15.15 -8.28
C ALA A 188 -2.38 -16.57 -8.54
N VAL A 189 -2.72 -17.55 -7.70
CA VAL A 189 -2.22 -18.93 -7.80
C VAL A 189 -3.26 -19.84 -8.43
N HIS A 190 -4.50 -19.78 -7.95
CA HIS A 190 -5.62 -20.61 -8.38
C HIS A 190 -6.87 -19.78 -8.59
N GLU A 191 -7.03 -19.24 -9.80
CA GLU A 191 -8.12 -18.33 -10.17
C GLU A 191 -9.47 -18.76 -9.55
N ILE A 192 -10.12 -17.81 -8.87
CA ILE A 192 -11.46 -18.02 -8.32
C ILE A 192 -12.45 -17.58 -9.38
N SER A 193 -13.02 -18.53 -10.11
CA SER A 193 -13.84 -18.21 -11.28
C SER A 193 -15.28 -17.81 -10.93
N SER A 194 -15.72 -17.97 -9.67
CA SER A 194 -17.09 -17.64 -9.25
C SER A 194 -17.24 -17.46 -7.73
N TRP A 195 -18.36 -16.85 -7.32
CA TRP A 195 -18.78 -16.81 -5.91
C TRP A 195 -19.00 -18.20 -5.29
N LEU A 196 -19.40 -19.18 -6.10
CA LEU A 196 -19.58 -20.55 -5.63
C LEU A 196 -18.23 -21.19 -5.29
N ASP A 197 -17.22 -20.96 -6.14
CA ASP A 197 -15.85 -21.39 -5.88
C ASP A 197 -15.31 -20.73 -4.59
N LEU A 198 -15.41 -19.40 -4.47
CA LEU A 198 -15.04 -18.69 -3.24
C LEU A 198 -15.72 -19.29 -2.00
N ARG A 199 -17.03 -19.56 -2.09
CA ARG A 199 -17.79 -20.16 -0.98
C ARG A 199 -17.24 -21.53 -0.60
N ASN A 200 -16.85 -22.35 -1.56
CA ASN A 200 -16.26 -23.67 -1.29
C ASN A 200 -14.86 -23.59 -0.68
N ARG A 201 -14.15 -22.48 -0.86
CA ARG A 201 -12.87 -22.21 -0.21
C ARG A 201 -12.99 -21.58 1.17
N LEU A 202 -14.13 -20.97 1.52
CA LEU A 202 -14.29 -20.26 2.80
C LEU A 202 -15.29 -20.90 3.79
N LYS A 203 -16.37 -21.51 3.29
CA LYS A 203 -17.47 -21.99 4.13
C LYS A 203 -17.21 -23.35 4.79
N PRO A 204 -16.57 -24.35 4.13
CA PRO A 204 -16.33 -25.64 4.76
C PRO A 204 -15.45 -25.53 6.03
N GLU A 205 -15.76 -26.33 7.04
CA GLU A 205 -15.02 -26.34 8.31
C GLU A 205 -13.57 -26.81 8.18
N ASP A 206 -13.23 -27.48 7.09
CA ASP A 206 -11.88 -27.91 6.74
C ASP A 206 -11.13 -26.89 5.86
N ARG A 207 -11.62 -25.66 5.81
CA ARG A 207 -10.95 -24.53 5.15
C ARG A 207 -10.75 -23.37 6.11
N ARG A 208 -9.62 -22.69 5.97
CA ARG A 208 -9.33 -21.42 6.64
C ARG A 208 -8.75 -20.48 5.61
N CYS A 209 -9.09 -19.21 5.72
CA CYS A 209 -8.45 -18.14 4.97
C CYS A 209 -8.13 -17.01 5.94
N TYR A 210 -6.95 -16.42 5.79
CA TYR A 210 -6.49 -15.31 6.60
C TYR A 210 -5.96 -14.23 5.67
N SER A 211 -6.15 -12.97 6.05
CA SER A 211 -5.58 -11.85 5.31
C SER A 211 -4.94 -10.84 6.26
N PHE A 212 -3.82 -10.27 5.81
CA PHE A 212 -3.16 -9.15 6.44
C PHE A 212 -3.74 -7.84 5.93
N PHE A 213 -4.03 -6.94 6.86
CA PHE A 213 -4.55 -5.60 6.61
C PHE A 213 -3.65 -4.57 7.24
N HIS A 214 -3.65 -3.36 6.68
CA HIS A 214 -3.01 -2.20 7.26
C HIS A 214 -4.09 -1.16 7.65
N PRO A 215 -3.99 -0.49 8.81
CA PRO A 215 -4.98 0.48 9.30
C PRO A 215 -5.24 1.70 8.38
N ARG A 216 -4.40 1.93 7.38
CA ARG A 216 -4.62 2.97 6.36
C ARG A 216 -5.27 2.44 5.07
N MET A 217 -5.46 1.12 4.99
CA MET A 217 -5.97 0.38 3.84
C MET A 217 -6.89 -0.75 4.32
N GLU A 218 -7.81 -0.41 5.23
CA GLU A 218 -8.61 -1.36 6.02
C GLU A 218 -9.50 -2.27 5.19
N ASP A 219 -9.94 -1.80 4.02
CA ASP A 219 -10.75 -2.56 3.08
C ASP A 219 -9.93 -3.20 1.96
N GLU A 220 -8.60 -3.15 2.03
CA GLU A 220 -7.68 -3.75 1.06
C GLU A 220 -6.89 -4.89 1.70
N PRO A 221 -7.16 -6.16 1.34
CA PRO A 221 -6.26 -7.24 1.72
C PRO A 221 -4.89 -6.97 1.09
N LEU A 222 -3.82 -7.10 1.87
CA LEU A 222 -2.45 -6.93 1.40
C LEU A 222 -1.84 -8.26 0.96
N ILE A 223 -1.97 -9.26 1.83
CA ILE A 223 -1.62 -10.65 1.58
C ILE A 223 -2.76 -11.47 2.12
N PHE A 224 -3.27 -12.43 1.35
CA PHE A 224 -4.11 -13.47 1.91
C PHE A 224 -3.54 -14.86 1.67
N VAL A 225 -3.93 -15.76 2.57
CA VAL A 225 -3.40 -17.10 2.70
C VAL A 225 -4.58 -18.05 2.83
N GLU A 226 -4.65 -19.02 1.92
CA GLU A 226 -5.66 -20.07 1.95
C GLU A 226 -5.05 -21.38 2.49
N VAL A 227 -5.78 -21.99 3.43
CA VAL A 227 -5.33 -23.17 4.16
C VAL A 227 -6.40 -24.26 4.13
N ALA A 228 -5.99 -25.47 3.77
CA ALA A 228 -6.81 -26.67 3.85
C ALA A 228 -6.42 -27.50 5.08
N LEU A 229 -7.41 -27.85 5.90
CA LEU A 229 -7.24 -28.74 7.04
C LEU A 229 -7.52 -30.18 6.58
N THR A 230 -6.54 -31.05 6.71
CA THR A 230 -6.55 -32.40 6.15
C THR A 230 -6.05 -33.41 7.18
N SER A 231 -6.32 -34.69 6.95
CA SER A 231 -5.78 -35.78 7.78
C SER A 231 -4.34 -36.16 7.42
N GLU A 232 -3.93 -35.86 6.19
CA GLU A 232 -2.63 -36.22 5.60
C GLU A 232 -2.20 -35.13 4.62
N ILE A 233 -0.90 -35.08 4.30
CA ILE A 233 -0.36 -34.14 3.31
C ILE A 233 -0.88 -34.54 1.91
N PRO A 234 -1.60 -33.66 1.20
CA PRO A 234 -2.13 -33.96 -0.12
C PRO A 234 -1.01 -34.06 -1.16
N SER A 235 -1.22 -34.90 -2.18
CA SER A 235 -0.23 -35.16 -3.24
C SER A 235 -0.39 -34.24 -4.45
N LYS A 236 -1.59 -33.70 -4.67
CA LYS A 236 -1.93 -32.80 -5.78
C LYS A 236 -2.95 -31.75 -5.35
N ILE A 237 -2.96 -30.62 -6.05
CA ILE A 237 -3.85 -29.50 -5.73
C ILE A 237 -5.33 -29.82 -5.97
N ASP A 238 -5.65 -30.70 -6.93
CA ASP A 238 -7.02 -31.10 -7.23
C ASP A 238 -7.72 -31.77 -6.04
N ASP A 239 -6.97 -32.46 -5.17
CA ASP A 239 -7.51 -33.05 -3.94
C ASP A 239 -8.05 -31.98 -2.98
N ILE A 240 -7.59 -30.73 -3.13
CA ILE A 240 -7.98 -29.57 -2.34
C ILE A 240 -9.07 -28.76 -3.05
N LEU A 241 -8.95 -28.54 -4.37
CA LEU A 241 -9.81 -27.62 -5.12
C LEU A 241 -11.07 -28.25 -5.71
N ASP A 242 -11.14 -29.59 -5.86
CA ASP A 242 -12.32 -30.25 -6.39
C ASP A 242 -13.58 -29.92 -5.56
N LEU A 243 -14.60 -29.37 -6.23
CA LEU A 243 -15.87 -28.97 -5.61
C LEU A 243 -16.67 -30.17 -5.09
N ASN A 244 -16.40 -31.38 -5.62
CA ASN A 244 -17.07 -32.62 -5.25
C ASN A 244 -16.27 -33.46 -4.23
N ARG A 245 -15.13 -32.96 -3.76
CA ARG A 245 -14.31 -33.68 -2.78
C ARG A 245 -15.10 -33.98 -1.49
N ALA A 246 -14.75 -35.08 -0.84
CA ALA A 246 -15.21 -35.31 0.53
C ALA A 246 -14.58 -34.28 1.49
N LYS A 247 -15.40 -33.71 2.37
CA LYS A 247 -14.92 -32.82 3.43
C LYS A 247 -14.22 -33.63 4.51
N THR A 248 -13.10 -33.14 5.00
CA THR A 248 -12.40 -33.80 6.11
C THR A 248 -13.20 -33.57 7.39
N ASN A 249 -13.44 -34.62 8.17
CA ASN A 249 -14.08 -34.49 9.48
C ASN A 249 -13.14 -33.70 10.42
N PRO A 250 -13.64 -32.67 11.15
CA PRO A 250 -12.85 -31.92 12.13
C PRO A 250 -12.03 -32.76 13.10
N ASP A 251 -12.55 -33.90 13.58
CA ASP A 251 -11.84 -34.79 14.51
C ASP A 251 -10.61 -35.46 13.89
N LYS A 252 -10.46 -35.37 12.56
CA LYS A 252 -9.37 -35.97 11.80
C LYS A 252 -8.35 -34.95 11.30
N PHE A 253 -8.48 -33.66 11.63
CA PHE A 253 -7.51 -32.65 11.22
C PHE A 253 -6.15 -32.93 11.88
N LYS A 254 -5.13 -33.19 11.05
CA LYS A 254 -3.74 -33.42 11.49
C LYS A 254 -2.73 -32.53 10.76
N THR A 255 -3.11 -31.99 9.60
CA THR A 255 -2.24 -31.21 8.73
C THR A 255 -2.94 -29.93 8.28
N ALA A 256 -2.24 -28.80 8.40
CA ALA A 256 -2.64 -27.52 7.81
C ALA A 256 -1.81 -27.29 6.54
N VAL A 257 -2.46 -27.24 5.39
CA VAL A 257 -1.81 -27.14 4.07
C VAL A 257 -2.04 -25.74 3.53
N PHE A 258 -0.97 -24.96 3.46
CA PHE A 258 -0.95 -23.65 2.81
C PHE A 258 -0.88 -23.85 1.30
N TYR A 259 -2.02 -23.76 0.62
CA TYR A 259 -2.12 -24.07 -0.82
C TYR A 259 -2.21 -22.83 -1.71
N SER A 260 -2.51 -21.66 -1.16
CA SER A 260 -2.41 -20.38 -1.87
C SER A 260 -1.90 -19.27 -0.94
N ILE A 261 -0.99 -18.45 -1.45
CA ILE A 261 -0.51 -17.21 -0.82
C ILE A 261 -0.45 -16.14 -1.92
N SER A 262 -1.31 -15.14 -1.82
CA SER A 262 -1.48 -14.11 -2.84
C SER A 262 -1.10 -12.74 -2.28
N ASN A 263 -0.19 -12.03 -2.95
CA ASN A 263 0.09 -10.61 -2.67
C ASN A 263 -0.79 -9.75 -3.56
N CYS A 264 -1.72 -9.03 -2.94
CA CYS A 264 -2.82 -8.35 -3.62
C CYS A 264 -2.41 -7.05 -4.29
N GLN A 265 -1.36 -6.40 -3.77
CA GLN A 265 -1.04 -5.01 -4.12
C GLN A 265 0.25 -4.96 -4.95
N LYS A 266 0.11 -4.91 -6.28
CA LYS A 266 1.26 -4.82 -7.20
C LYS A 266 2.13 -3.59 -6.93
N GLY A 267 1.51 -2.47 -6.54
CA GLY A 267 2.20 -1.26 -6.09
C GLY A 267 3.04 -1.44 -4.83
N LEU A 268 2.89 -2.53 -4.08
CA LEU A 268 3.74 -2.90 -2.93
C LEU A 268 4.80 -3.96 -3.28
N LYS A 269 5.04 -4.22 -4.57
CA LYS A 269 6.12 -5.12 -4.99
C LYS A 269 7.46 -4.68 -4.39
N GLY A 270 8.17 -5.65 -3.78
CA GLY A 270 9.46 -5.44 -3.13
C GLY A 270 9.40 -4.83 -1.73
N ILE A 271 8.20 -4.56 -1.20
CA ILE A 271 8.00 -4.14 0.19
C ILE A 271 7.82 -5.40 1.04
N SER A 272 8.70 -5.60 2.02
CA SER A 272 8.60 -6.73 2.95
C SER A 272 7.63 -6.39 4.08
N PHE A 273 6.76 -7.34 4.39
CA PHE A 273 5.86 -7.31 5.54
C PHE A 273 6.42 -8.11 6.74
N GLY A 274 7.70 -8.47 6.67
CA GLY A 274 8.40 -9.36 7.59
C GLY A 274 8.46 -10.81 7.11
N ASN A 275 9.36 -11.60 7.71
CA ASN A 275 9.62 -13.00 7.32
C ASN A 275 8.72 -14.02 8.06
N PHE A 276 7.85 -13.57 8.96
CA PHE A 276 6.97 -14.40 9.78
C PHE A 276 5.50 -14.15 9.43
N LEU A 277 5.12 -14.37 8.17
CA LEU A 277 3.71 -14.37 7.78
C LEU A 277 3.01 -15.63 8.32
#